data_AF-A0A7J4DRJ9-F1
#
_entry.id   AF-A0A7J4DRJ9-F1
#
_cell.length_a   1.000
_cell.length_b   1.000
_cell.length_c   1.000
_cell.angle_alpha   90.00
_cell.angle_beta   90.00
_cell.angle_gamma   90.00
#
_symmetry.space_group_name_H-M   'P 1'
#
loop_
_entity.id
_entity.type
_entity.pdbx_description
1 polymer ?
#
loop_
_entity_poly.entity_id
_entity_poly.type
_entity_poly.pdbx_seq_one_letter_code
_entity_poly.pdbx_strand_id
1 'polypeptide(L)'
;MMGCKSRLKELIGEELSEEDICKIAVFAVKALKPVLDRVRLPLRGLDYFEIDPEGPRVIVKLVKPVDFVAEAYIDMSPDGVELSLELALEPGLNKSRVETMLANRIEESGEFMGVREYDLSYDPQRGTLTMLFESNLVTELPSVNVIKEIVTDVVSQLQGRG
;
A
#
# COMPACT_ATOMS: atom_id res chain seq x y z
N MET A 1 8.60 9.02 -25.34
CA MET A 1 8.27 9.29 -23.93
C MET A 1 8.14 10.80 -23.76
N MET A 2 7.01 11.30 -23.29
CA MET A 2 6.86 12.72 -22.93
C MET A 2 7.61 13.03 -21.63
N GLY A 3 8.29 14.17 -21.56
CA GLY A 3 8.96 14.63 -20.34
C GLY A 3 7.95 15.14 -19.30
N CYS A 4 8.34 15.16 -18.02
CA CYS A 4 7.48 15.59 -16.91
C CYS A 4 6.89 16.99 -17.12
N LYS A 5 7.65 17.92 -17.69
CA LYS A 5 7.21 19.29 -18.00
C LYS A 5 6.03 19.31 -18.99
N SER A 6 6.04 18.44 -20.00
CA SER A 6 4.95 18.33 -20.97
C SER A 6 3.68 17.77 -20.35
N ARG A 7 3.79 16.75 -19.47
CA ARG A 7 2.64 16.20 -18.73
C ARG A 7 2.03 17.22 -17.77
N LEU A 8 2.86 18.02 -17.09
CA LEU A 8 2.36 19.08 -16.21
C LEU A 8 1.65 20.19 -16.98
N LYS A 9 2.15 20.57 -18.17
CA LYS A 9 1.47 21.54 -19.04
C LYS A 9 0.09 21.07 -19.47
N GLU A 10 -0.06 19.78 -19.80
CA GLU A 10 -1.37 19.20 -20.14
C GLU A 10 -2.36 19.23 -18.96
N LEU A 11 -1.87 18.99 -17.75
CA LEU A 11 -2.72 18.96 -16.55
C LEU A 11 -3.13 20.36 -16.08
N ILE A 12 -2.22 21.33 -16.13
CA ILE A 12 -2.40 22.66 -15.52
C ILE A 12 -2.86 23.69 -16.56
N GLY A 13 -2.59 23.44 -17.85
CA GLY A 13 -2.97 24.35 -18.95
C GLY A 13 -1.97 25.50 -19.17
N GLU A 14 -0.88 25.56 -18.41
CA GLU A 14 0.15 26.59 -18.52
C GLU A 14 1.59 26.01 -18.45
N GLU A 15 2.56 26.79 -18.90
CA GLU A 15 3.97 26.41 -18.77
C GLU A 15 4.49 26.71 -17.37
N LEU A 16 4.84 25.67 -16.63
CA LEU A 16 5.53 25.82 -15.35
C LEU A 16 7.03 26.09 -15.53
N SER A 17 7.56 27.00 -14.71
CA SER A 17 9.00 27.15 -14.55
C SER A 17 9.60 25.97 -13.79
N GLU A 18 10.93 25.79 -13.84
CA GLU A 18 11.61 24.79 -13.01
C GLU A 18 11.40 25.06 -11.52
N GLU A 19 11.33 26.34 -11.13
CA GLU A 19 11.08 26.75 -9.74
C GLU A 19 9.70 26.29 -9.25
N ASP A 20 8.66 26.46 -10.07
CA ASP A 20 7.30 26.02 -9.74
C ASP A 20 7.22 24.50 -9.60
N ILE A 21 7.86 23.78 -10.53
CA ILE A 21 7.96 22.32 -10.49
C ILE A 21 8.65 21.87 -9.19
N CYS A 22 9.76 22.51 -8.81
CA CYS A 22 10.46 22.20 -7.56
C CYS A 22 9.59 22.47 -6.33
N LYS A 23 8.87 23.59 -6.27
CA LYS A 23 7.96 23.92 -5.15
C LYS A 23 6.87 22.87 -5.00
N ILE A 24 6.20 22.51 -6.10
CA ILE A 24 5.15 21.48 -6.11
C ILE A 24 5.71 20.14 -5.63
N ALA A 25 6.88 19.73 -6.13
CA ALA A 25 7.53 18.49 -5.71
C ALA A 25 7.85 18.49 -4.21
N VAL A 26 8.37 19.59 -3.66
CA VAL A 26 8.66 19.71 -2.23
C VAL A 26 7.40 19.60 -1.39
N PHE A 27 6.30 20.26 -1.79
CA PHE A 27 5.03 20.17 -1.07
C PHE A 27 4.42 18.78 -1.12
N ALA A 28 4.40 18.14 -2.29
CA ALA A 28 3.93 16.77 -2.44
C ALA A 28 4.72 15.80 -1.54
N VAL A 29 6.05 15.92 -1.52
CA VAL A 29 6.89 15.09 -0.64
C VAL A 29 6.58 15.33 0.83
N LYS A 30 6.42 16.58 1.26
CA LYS A 30 6.08 16.89 2.66
C LYS A 30 4.72 16.33 3.08
N ALA A 31 3.73 16.35 2.18
CA ALA A 31 2.41 15.80 2.44
C ALA A 31 2.42 14.26 2.52
N LEU A 32 3.14 13.61 1.61
CA LEU A 32 3.13 12.16 1.45
C LEU A 32 4.07 11.41 2.39
N LYS A 33 5.22 12.01 2.70
CA LYS A 33 6.29 11.33 3.44
C LYS A 33 5.85 10.76 4.79
N PRO A 34 5.05 11.45 5.63
CA PRO A 34 4.60 10.88 6.91
C PRO A 34 3.79 9.59 6.73
N VAL A 35 2.94 9.54 5.71
CA VAL A 35 2.11 8.37 5.39
C VAL A 35 2.97 7.21 4.93
N LEU A 36 3.83 7.47 3.93
CA LEU A 36 4.74 6.47 3.38
C LEU A 36 5.73 5.94 4.42
N ASP A 37 6.29 6.82 5.26
CA ASP A 37 7.20 6.43 6.34
C ASP A 37 6.48 5.54 7.38
N ARG A 38 5.20 5.82 7.68
CA ARG A 38 4.42 5.01 8.64
C ARG A 38 4.19 3.59 8.14
N VAL A 39 3.84 3.43 6.87
CA VAL A 39 3.64 2.09 6.26
C VAL A 39 4.95 1.48 5.73
N ARG A 40 6.07 2.19 5.85
CA ARG A 40 7.42 1.79 5.39
C ARG A 40 7.52 1.57 3.87
N LEU A 41 6.82 2.39 3.09
CA LEU A 41 6.87 2.36 1.62
C LEU A 41 7.79 3.46 1.05
N PRO A 42 8.53 3.19 -0.04
CA PRO A 42 9.42 4.17 -0.64
C PRO A 42 8.68 5.13 -1.58
N LEU A 43 9.01 6.42 -1.51
CA LEU A 43 8.50 7.44 -2.45
C LEU A 43 8.79 7.09 -3.92
N ARG A 44 9.91 6.42 -4.20
CA ARG A 44 10.30 6.02 -5.58
C ARG A 44 9.30 5.05 -6.23
N GLY A 45 8.55 4.30 -5.43
CA GLY A 45 7.53 3.36 -5.92
C GLY A 45 6.17 4.00 -6.19
N LEU A 46 6.00 5.28 -5.86
CA LEU A 46 4.77 6.03 -6.08
C LEU A 46 4.58 6.34 -7.56
N ASP A 47 3.47 5.88 -8.13
CA ASP A 47 3.08 6.29 -9.49
C ASP A 47 1.81 7.15 -9.52
N TYR A 48 1.01 7.15 -8.44
CA TYR A 48 -0.22 7.94 -8.36
C TYR A 48 -0.40 8.59 -7.00
N PHE A 49 -0.80 9.86 -7.01
CA PHE A 49 -1.23 10.61 -5.84
C PHE A 49 -2.36 11.54 -6.24
N GLU A 50 -3.46 11.49 -5.49
CA GLU A 50 -4.62 12.35 -5.69
C GLU A 50 -5.11 12.87 -4.34
N ILE A 51 -5.54 14.12 -4.32
CA ILE A 51 -6.34 14.70 -3.25
C ILE A 51 -7.71 14.99 -3.87
N ASP A 52 -8.75 14.43 -3.28
CA ASP A 52 -10.12 14.57 -3.75
C ASP A 52 -10.55 16.05 -3.69
N PRO A 53 -11.11 16.62 -4.77
CA PRO A 53 -11.59 17.99 -4.76
C PRO A 53 -12.85 18.20 -3.91
N GLU A 54 -13.64 17.16 -3.67
CA GLU A 54 -14.92 17.22 -2.94
C GLU A 54 -14.76 16.97 -1.43
N GLY A 55 -13.56 16.60 -0.95
CA GLY A 55 -13.32 16.32 0.47
C GLY A 55 -11.86 16.00 0.80
N PRO A 56 -11.49 15.80 2.07
CA PRO A 56 -10.11 15.56 2.48
C PRO A 56 -9.72 14.09 2.25
N ARG A 57 -10.02 13.55 1.06
CA ARG A 57 -9.64 12.20 0.68
C ARG A 57 -8.31 12.23 -0.05
N VAL A 58 -7.40 11.34 0.32
CA VAL A 58 -6.07 11.24 -0.27
C VAL A 58 -5.81 9.81 -0.69
N ILE A 59 -5.51 9.65 -1.97
CA ILE A 59 -5.25 8.35 -2.59
C ILE A 59 -3.79 8.26 -2.98
N VAL A 60 -3.13 7.17 -2.58
CA VAL A 60 -1.74 6.89 -2.87
C VAL A 60 -1.66 5.51 -3.54
N LYS A 61 -1.13 5.41 -4.77
CA LYS A 61 -0.90 4.13 -5.45
C LYS A 61 0.58 3.90 -5.77
N LEU A 62 1.07 2.75 -5.36
CA LEU A 62 2.36 2.21 -5.77
C LEU A 62 2.11 1.01 -6.68
N VAL A 63 2.70 1.02 -7.88
CA VAL A 63 2.39 0.06 -8.97
C VAL A 63 3.64 -0.65 -9.48
N LYS A 64 4.81 -0.29 -8.94
CA LYS A 64 6.06 -1.00 -9.18
C LYS A 64 6.31 -1.96 -8.03
N PRO A 65 6.83 -3.17 -8.32
CA PRO A 65 7.21 -4.11 -7.29
C PRO A 65 8.13 -3.43 -6.27
N VAL A 66 7.68 -3.39 -5.02
CA VAL A 66 8.51 -3.06 -3.86
C VAL A 66 8.69 -4.37 -3.11
N ASP A 67 9.84 -5.00 -3.30
CA ASP A 67 10.09 -6.38 -2.88
C ASP A 67 9.09 -7.37 -3.51
N PHE A 68 8.23 -8.04 -2.71
CA PHE A 68 7.16 -8.93 -3.23
C PHE A 68 5.76 -8.29 -3.23
N VAL A 69 5.67 -7.03 -2.82
CA VAL A 69 4.44 -6.24 -2.95
C VAL A 69 4.32 -5.80 -4.40
N ALA A 70 3.32 -6.32 -5.10
CA ALA A 70 3.06 -5.98 -6.50
C ALA A 70 2.40 -4.60 -6.60
N GLU A 71 1.38 -4.37 -5.78
CA GLU A 71 0.67 -3.10 -5.71
C GLU A 71 0.32 -2.75 -4.25
N ALA A 72 0.37 -1.47 -3.93
CA ALA A 72 -0.11 -0.94 -2.65
C ALA A 72 -0.96 0.30 -2.87
N TYR A 73 -2.07 0.37 -2.16
CA TYR A 73 -3.05 1.44 -2.23
C TYR A 73 -3.35 1.94 -0.81
N ILE A 74 -3.35 3.25 -0.62
CA ILE A 74 -3.72 3.89 0.64
C ILE A 74 -4.81 4.92 0.34
N ASP A 75 -5.97 4.75 0.95
CA ASP A 75 -7.08 5.69 0.92
C ASP A 75 -7.23 6.31 2.30
N MET A 76 -7.02 7.61 2.41
CA MET A 76 -7.24 8.34 3.66
C MET A 76 -8.43 9.25 3.47
N SER A 77 -9.55 8.91 4.07
CA SER A 77 -10.81 9.68 3.99
C SER A 77 -11.20 10.21 5.39
N PRO A 78 -12.22 11.08 5.50
CA PRO A 78 -12.80 11.44 6.80
C PRO A 78 -13.26 10.24 7.64
N ASP A 79 -13.69 9.16 6.99
CA ASP A 79 -14.32 8.01 7.63
C ASP A 79 -13.31 6.98 8.14
N GLY A 80 -12.05 7.12 7.73
CA GLY A 80 -10.96 6.25 8.13
C GLY A 80 -9.89 6.13 7.05
N VAL A 81 -8.98 5.20 7.29
CA VAL A 81 -7.87 4.88 6.40
C VAL A 81 -7.93 3.43 6.00
N GLU A 82 -7.81 3.16 4.70
CA GLU A 82 -7.69 1.83 4.13
C GLU A 82 -6.27 1.63 3.57
N LEU A 83 -5.66 0.50 3.90
CA LEU A 83 -4.46 -0.01 3.25
C LEU A 83 -4.80 -1.29 2.51
N SER A 84 -4.70 -1.24 1.18
CA SER A 84 -4.89 -2.38 0.29
C SER A 84 -3.55 -2.81 -0.32
N LEU A 85 -3.24 -4.09 -0.23
CA LEU A 85 -1.99 -4.68 -0.72
C LEU A 85 -2.26 -5.87 -1.63
N GLU A 86 -1.53 -5.93 -2.74
CA GLU A 86 -1.43 -7.13 -3.56
C GLU A 86 0.00 -7.69 -3.46
N LEU A 87 0.10 -8.94 -3.02
CA LEU A 87 1.35 -9.64 -2.75
C LEU A 87 1.49 -10.81 -3.71
N ALA A 88 2.67 -10.95 -4.32
CA ALA A 88 3.00 -12.11 -5.14
C ALA A 88 3.54 -13.25 -4.26
N LEU A 89 2.82 -14.37 -4.23
CA LEU A 89 3.17 -15.60 -3.53
C LEU A 89 3.37 -16.75 -4.52
N GLU A 90 3.84 -17.90 -4.03
CA GLU A 90 3.86 -19.11 -4.86
C GLU A 90 2.44 -19.58 -5.20
N PRO A 91 2.14 -19.94 -6.46
CA PRO A 91 0.89 -20.60 -6.83
C PRO A 91 0.75 -22.00 -6.20
N GLY A 92 -0.48 -22.49 -6.13
CA GLY A 92 -0.79 -23.87 -5.73
C GLY A 92 -0.86 -24.11 -4.21
N LEU A 93 -0.65 -23.08 -3.38
CA LEU A 93 -0.92 -23.20 -1.94
C LEU A 93 -2.42 -23.41 -1.68
N ASN A 94 -2.75 -24.09 -0.59
CA ASN A 94 -4.15 -24.27 -0.23
C ASN A 94 -4.75 -22.95 0.28
N LYS A 95 -5.73 -22.41 -0.46
CA LYS A 95 -6.41 -21.13 -0.15
C LYS A 95 -6.83 -21.01 1.31
N SER A 96 -7.70 -21.91 1.76
CA SER A 96 -8.25 -21.84 3.10
C SER A 96 -7.18 -21.93 4.18
N ARG A 97 -6.10 -22.70 3.96
CA ARG A 97 -4.99 -22.76 4.92
C ARG A 97 -4.18 -21.47 4.97
N VAL A 98 -3.88 -20.86 3.81
CA VAL A 98 -3.20 -19.56 3.76
C VAL A 98 -4.01 -18.50 4.51
N GLU A 99 -5.28 -18.35 4.16
CA GLU A 99 -6.18 -17.35 4.74
C GLU A 99 -6.37 -17.56 6.25
N THR A 100 -6.63 -18.80 6.68
CA THR A 100 -6.83 -19.10 8.12
C THR A 100 -5.56 -18.84 8.93
N MET A 101 -4.39 -19.25 8.43
CA MET A 101 -3.14 -19.04 9.15
C MET A 101 -2.76 -17.56 9.23
N LEU A 102 -2.99 -16.80 8.15
CA LEU A 102 -2.78 -15.35 8.15
C LEU A 102 -3.72 -14.65 9.12
N ALA A 103 -5.02 -14.97 9.09
CA ALA A 103 -6.01 -14.42 10.01
C ALA A 103 -5.59 -14.63 11.47
N ASN A 104 -5.23 -15.86 11.85
CA ASN A 104 -4.77 -16.16 13.20
C ASN A 104 -3.52 -15.33 13.58
N ARG A 105 -2.54 -15.21 12.68
CA ARG A 105 -1.32 -14.42 12.96
C ARG A 105 -1.60 -12.92 13.09
N ILE A 106 -2.55 -12.39 12.32
CA ILE A 106 -2.99 -11.00 12.41
C ILE A 106 -3.67 -10.76 13.76
N GLU A 107 -4.59 -11.64 14.16
CA GLU A 107 -5.34 -11.53 15.41
C GLU A 107 -4.47 -11.70 16.66
N GLU A 108 -3.43 -12.51 16.59
CA GLU A 108 -2.47 -12.71 17.70
C GLU A 108 -1.42 -11.58 17.80
N SER A 109 -1.28 -10.75 16.77
CA SER A 109 -0.22 -9.75 16.68
C SER A 109 -0.64 -8.40 17.23
N GLY A 110 0.12 -7.88 18.21
CA GLY A 110 -0.06 -6.55 18.77
C GLY A 110 0.05 -5.41 17.74
N GLU A 111 0.73 -5.66 16.62
CA GLU A 111 0.93 -4.67 15.54
C GLU A 111 -0.37 -4.34 14.78
N PHE A 112 -1.42 -5.15 14.91
CA PHE A 112 -2.70 -5.00 14.23
C PHE A 112 -3.82 -4.51 15.17
N MET A 113 -3.52 -4.19 16.43
CA MET A 113 -4.53 -3.77 17.41
C MET A 113 -5.32 -2.51 17.01
N GLY A 114 -4.74 -1.65 16.17
CA GLY A 114 -5.40 -0.45 15.65
C GLY A 114 -6.27 -0.70 14.41
N VAL A 115 -6.24 -1.91 13.86
CA VAL A 115 -7.07 -2.31 12.71
C VAL A 115 -8.48 -2.62 13.20
N ARG A 116 -9.48 -1.99 12.57
CA ARG A 116 -10.90 -2.18 12.85
C ARG A 116 -11.47 -3.37 12.11
N GLU A 117 -11.13 -3.48 10.84
CA GLU A 117 -11.60 -4.51 9.92
C GLU A 117 -10.46 -4.88 8.97
N TYR A 118 -10.43 -6.15 8.56
CA TYR A 118 -9.48 -6.63 7.56
C TYR A 118 -10.13 -7.70 6.70
N ASP A 119 -9.69 -7.78 5.44
CA ASP A 119 -10.08 -8.85 4.50
C ASP A 119 -8.85 -9.49 3.87
N LEU A 120 -8.93 -10.79 3.60
CA LEU A 120 -7.87 -11.61 3.06
C LEU A 120 -8.42 -12.49 1.95
N SER A 121 -7.79 -12.43 0.77
CA SER A 121 -8.15 -13.29 -0.35
C SER A 121 -6.91 -13.77 -1.07
N TYR A 122 -6.70 -15.08 -1.08
CA TYR A 122 -5.64 -15.71 -1.86
C TYR A 122 -6.20 -16.43 -3.09
N ASP A 123 -5.56 -16.18 -4.24
CA ASP A 123 -5.78 -16.88 -5.50
C ASP A 123 -4.67 -17.94 -5.72
N PRO A 124 -4.97 -19.25 -5.54
CA PRO A 124 -4.00 -20.32 -5.76
C PRO A 124 -3.54 -20.47 -7.20
N GLN A 125 -4.34 -20.05 -8.18
CA GLN A 125 -3.97 -20.20 -9.59
C GLN A 125 -2.94 -19.15 -9.99
N ARG A 126 -3.14 -17.91 -9.52
CA ARG A 126 -2.26 -16.79 -9.84
C ARG A 126 -1.09 -16.65 -8.86
N GLY A 127 -1.20 -17.23 -7.66
CA GLY A 127 -0.26 -16.98 -6.58
C GLY A 127 -0.35 -15.55 -6.08
N THR A 128 -1.57 -15.02 -5.98
CA THR A 128 -1.79 -13.62 -5.59
C THR A 128 -2.54 -13.57 -4.28
N LEU A 129 -1.99 -12.87 -3.28
CA LEU A 129 -2.68 -12.59 -2.02
C LEU A 129 -3.06 -11.11 -2.00
N THR A 130 -4.36 -10.84 -1.86
CA THR A 130 -4.89 -9.51 -1.60
C THR A 130 -5.19 -9.39 -0.11
N MET A 131 -4.75 -8.29 0.49
CA MET A 131 -5.01 -7.96 1.89
C MET A 131 -5.54 -6.54 1.98
N LEU A 132 -6.59 -6.34 2.76
CA LEU A 132 -7.17 -5.03 3.04
C LEU A 132 -7.19 -4.82 4.55
N PHE A 133 -6.79 -3.63 5.00
CA PHE A 133 -6.79 -3.24 6.41
C PHE A 133 -7.43 -1.86 6.57
N GLU A 134 -8.44 -1.78 7.43
CA GLU A 134 -9.11 -0.53 7.76
C GLU A 134 -8.76 -0.07 9.18
N SER A 135 -8.48 1.22 9.35
CA SER A 135 -8.25 1.85 10.65
C SER A 135 -8.85 3.26 10.70
N ASN A 136 -8.85 3.91 11.87
CA ASN A 136 -9.29 5.30 11.96
C ASN A 136 -8.16 6.25 11.54
N LEU A 137 -6.92 5.88 11.86
CA LEU A 137 -5.74 6.71 11.64
C LEU A 137 -4.66 5.95 10.87
N VAL A 138 -3.89 6.67 10.06
CA VAL A 138 -2.70 6.11 9.36
C VAL A 138 -1.72 5.48 10.35
N THR A 139 -1.59 6.08 11.55
CA THR A 139 -0.69 5.59 12.60
C THR A 139 -1.09 4.23 13.17
N GLU A 140 -2.32 3.80 12.95
CA GLU A 140 -2.86 2.51 13.40
C GLU A 140 -2.68 1.41 12.36
N LEU A 141 -2.36 1.75 11.11
CA LEU A 141 -2.13 0.75 10.06
C LEU A 141 -0.88 -0.09 10.34
N PRO A 142 -0.89 -1.39 10.04
CA PRO A 142 0.31 -2.21 10.08
C PRO A 142 1.35 -1.68 9.08
N SER A 143 2.64 -1.82 9.40
CA SER A 143 3.67 -1.54 8.40
C SER A 143 3.76 -2.67 7.39
N VAL A 144 4.13 -2.35 6.14
CA VAL A 144 4.30 -3.35 5.07
C VAL A 144 5.37 -4.38 5.43
N ASN A 145 6.39 -4.00 6.20
CA ASN A 145 7.41 -4.93 6.68
C ASN A 145 6.84 -6.00 7.63
N VAL A 146 5.98 -5.60 8.57
CA VAL A 146 5.33 -6.53 9.52
C VAL A 146 4.42 -7.51 8.77
N ILE A 147 3.63 -6.99 7.82
CA ILE A 147 2.78 -7.82 6.96
C ILE A 147 3.65 -8.82 6.20
N LYS A 148 4.76 -8.34 5.65
CA LYS A 148 5.73 -9.16 4.92
C LYS A 148 6.31 -10.29 5.77
N GLU A 149 6.69 -10.00 7.01
CA GLU A 149 7.22 -10.99 7.96
C GLU A 149 6.18 -12.07 8.25
N ILE A 150 4.94 -11.69 8.59
CA ILE A 150 3.85 -12.65 8.86
C ILE A 150 3.56 -13.52 7.64
N VAL A 151 3.45 -12.92 6.46
CA VAL A 151 3.18 -13.64 5.21
C VAL A 151 4.31 -14.61 4.89
N THR A 152 5.56 -14.18 5.04
CA THR A 152 6.74 -15.03 4.82
C THR A 152 6.75 -16.21 5.77
N ASP A 153 6.43 -16.00 7.05
CA ASP A 153 6.41 -17.03 8.07
C ASP A 153 5.30 -18.08 7.80
N VAL A 154 4.09 -17.62 7.44
CA VAL A 154 2.97 -18.50 7.07
C VAL A 154 3.29 -19.33 5.83
N VAL A 155 3.83 -18.70 4.77
CA VAL A 155 4.19 -19.40 3.54
C VAL A 155 5.28 -20.45 3.82
N SER A 156 6.28 -20.12 4.62
CA SER A 156 7.38 -21.05 4.98
C SER A 156 6.86 -22.28 5.74
N GLN A 157 5.91 -22.08 6.66
CA GLN A 157 5.24 -23.17 7.40
C GLN A 157 4.41 -24.06 6.47
N LEU A 158 3.67 -23.47 5.52
CA LEU A 158 2.86 -24.21 4.56
C LEU A 158 3.69 -25.03 3.57
N GLN A 159 4.88 -24.55 3.22
CA GLN A 159 5.83 -25.26 2.35
C GLN A 159 6.64 -26.34 3.09
N GLY A 160 6.51 -26.46 4.42
CA GLY A 160 7.31 -27.39 5.22
C GLY A 160 8.79 -27.01 5.29
N ARG A 161 9.12 -25.71 5.14
CA ARG A 161 10.48 -25.16 5.24
C ARG A 161 10.78 -24.52 6.60
N GLY A 162 10.03 -24.89 7.64
CA GLY A 162 10.19 -24.41 9.02
C GLY A 162 11.30 -25.11 9.79
#